data_AF-A0A820GY93-F1
#
_entry.id   AF-A0A820GY93-F1
#
_cell.length_a   1.000
_cell.length_b   1.000
_cell.length_c   1.000
_cell.angle_alpha   90.00
_cell.angle_beta   90.00
_cell.angle_gamma   90.00
#
_symmetry.space_group_name_H-M   'P 1'
#
loop_
_entity.id
_entity.type
_entity.pdbx_description
1 polymer ?
#
loop_
_entity_poly.entity_id
_entity_poly.type
_entity_poly.pdbx_seq_one_letter_code
_entity_poly.pdbx_strand_id
1 'polypeptide(L)'
;DIRQNLEEIKQEQWQKLDSKQVLLSSDKHLENLQSLPKLVRSWDIYTFTEDHIKRIKICAQLLDDLSNSALRTRHWKQLIRLTGGNTLMDSDTFRQLTFGKLFTLSFQDHADEIRATVKRAEKDFQLESTLKTYEEIWLSKTFQMVPYQIKQ
;
A
#
# COMPACT_ATOMS: atom_id res chain seq x y z
N ASP A 1 -6.17 25.81 -4.73
CA ASP A 1 -4.92 26.24 -4.09
C ASP A 1 -4.18 25.00 -3.59
N ILE A 2 -2.85 24.94 -3.72
CA ILE A 2 -2.05 23.75 -3.37
C ILE A 2 -2.28 23.40 -1.89
N ARG A 3 -2.19 24.39 -1.00
CA ARG A 3 -2.35 24.18 0.45
C ARG A 3 -3.70 23.60 0.82
N GLN A 4 -4.77 24.12 0.25
CA GLN A 4 -6.12 23.66 0.54
C GLN A 4 -6.29 22.18 0.11
N ASN A 5 -5.81 21.82 -1.09
CA ASN A 5 -5.87 20.44 -1.56
C ASN A 5 -5.06 19.49 -0.65
N LEU A 6 -3.88 19.93 -0.19
CA LEU A 6 -3.08 19.13 0.74
C LEU A 6 -3.76 18.93 2.11
N GLU A 7 -4.45 19.94 2.63
CA GLU A 7 -5.19 19.82 3.88
C GLU A 7 -6.42 18.92 3.75
N GLU A 8 -7.14 19.00 2.63
CA GLU A 8 -8.26 18.10 2.33
C GLU A 8 -7.80 16.63 2.30
N ILE A 9 -6.72 16.34 1.58
CA ILE A 9 -6.13 14.98 1.50
C ILE A 9 -5.76 14.46 2.89
N LYS A 10 -5.18 15.30 3.75
CA LYS A 10 -4.77 14.89 5.10
C LYS A 10 -5.93 14.48 6.01
N GLN A 11 -7.11 15.05 5.81
CA GLN A 11 -8.30 14.78 6.64
C GLN A 11 -9.04 13.51 6.21
N GLU A 12 -8.81 13.05 4.98
CA GLU A 12 -9.51 11.90 4.45
C GLU A 12 -8.96 10.58 5.01
N GLN A 13 -9.85 9.61 5.22
CA GLN A 13 -9.44 8.24 5.57
C GLN A 13 -8.71 7.62 4.39
N TRP A 14 -7.54 7.04 4.63
CA TRP A 14 -6.69 6.58 3.53
C TRP A 14 -7.36 5.49 2.67
N GLN A 15 -8.27 4.69 3.24
CA GLN A 15 -9.02 3.68 2.49
C GLN A 15 -10.10 4.25 1.57
N LYS A 16 -10.56 5.48 1.81
CA LYS A 16 -11.54 6.17 0.96
C LYS A 16 -10.87 7.10 -0.05
N LEU A 17 -9.60 7.41 0.18
CA LEU A 17 -8.81 8.27 -0.67
C LEU A 17 -8.68 7.68 -2.07
N ASP A 18 -8.98 8.47 -3.10
CA ASP A 18 -8.60 8.13 -4.46
C ASP A 18 -7.10 8.40 -4.65
N SER A 19 -6.28 7.40 -4.37
CA SER A 19 -4.83 7.46 -4.55
C SER A 19 -4.44 7.94 -5.96
N LYS A 20 -5.18 7.57 -7.01
CA LYS A 20 -4.87 7.99 -8.38
C LYS A 20 -5.10 9.48 -8.57
N GLN A 21 -6.21 10.00 -8.03
CA GLN A 21 -6.49 11.43 -8.05
C GLN A 21 -5.41 12.22 -7.30
N VAL A 22 -4.96 11.72 -6.14
CA VAL A 22 -3.90 12.36 -5.35
C VAL A 22 -2.56 12.36 -6.07
N LEU A 23 -2.21 11.29 -6.78
CA LEU A 23 -1.00 11.24 -7.60
C LEU A 23 -1.07 12.25 -8.75
N LEU A 24 -2.22 12.30 -9.45
CA LEU A 24 -2.46 13.24 -10.53
C LEU A 24 -2.40 14.70 -10.06
N SER A 25 -3.02 15.03 -8.94
CA SER A 25 -2.98 16.38 -8.37
C SER A 25 -1.57 16.76 -7.94
N SER A 26 -0.83 15.82 -7.32
CA SER A 26 0.57 16.01 -6.93
C SER A 26 1.47 16.30 -8.12
N ASP A 27 1.31 15.55 -9.22
CA ASP A 27 2.08 15.77 -10.45
C ASP A 27 1.80 17.13 -11.07
N LYS A 28 0.51 17.50 -11.17
CA LYS A 28 0.11 18.83 -11.61
C LYS A 28 0.68 19.94 -10.72
N HIS A 29 0.75 19.73 -9.39
CA HIS A 29 1.33 20.70 -8.47
C HIS A 29 2.86 20.83 -8.64
N LEU A 30 3.57 19.74 -8.91
CA LEU A 30 4.99 19.76 -9.24
C LEU A 30 5.26 20.47 -10.57
N GLU A 31 4.45 20.22 -11.60
CA GLU A 31 4.53 20.95 -12.88
C GLU A 31 4.29 22.45 -12.70
N ASN A 32 3.29 22.83 -11.89
CA ASN A 32 3.02 24.22 -11.55
C ASN A 32 4.17 24.87 -10.78
N LEU A 33 4.85 24.15 -9.88
CA LEU A 33 6.06 24.64 -9.24
C LEU A 33 7.19 24.80 -10.26
N GLN A 34 7.36 23.86 -11.19
CA GLN A 34 8.38 23.95 -12.21
C GLN A 34 8.13 25.11 -13.19
N SER A 35 6.89 25.51 -13.45
CA SER A 35 6.60 26.66 -14.32
C SER A 35 6.94 28.02 -13.68
N LEU A 36 7.17 28.07 -12.36
CA LEU A 36 7.59 29.30 -11.68
C LEU A 36 8.97 29.80 -12.16
N PRO A 37 9.22 31.12 -12.10
CA PRO A 37 10.49 31.70 -12.51
C PRO A 37 11.67 31.06 -11.78
N LYS A 38 12.78 30.82 -12.49
CA LYS A 38 13.98 30.16 -11.95
C LYS A 38 14.51 30.80 -10.67
N LEU A 39 14.37 32.13 -10.53
CA LEU A 39 14.77 32.88 -9.34
C LEU A 39 14.11 32.34 -8.05
N VAL A 40 12.83 31.98 -8.14
CA VAL A 40 12.01 31.51 -7.01
C VAL A 40 12.38 30.10 -6.59
N ARG A 41 12.98 29.30 -7.49
CA ARG A 41 13.37 27.90 -7.20
C ARG A 41 14.45 27.76 -6.14
N SER A 42 15.22 28.83 -5.91
CA SER A 42 16.24 28.89 -4.87
C SER A 42 15.68 29.22 -3.47
N TRP A 43 14.41 29.61 -3.39
CA TRP A 43 13.81 30.00 -2.12
C TRP A 43 13.47 28.78 -1.28
N ASP A 44 13.72 28.88 0.03
CA ASP A 44 13.42 27.80 0.98
C ASP A 44 11.94 27.37 0.95
N ILE A 45 11.03 28.31 0.66
CA ILE A 45 9.59 28.02 0.53
C ILE A 45 9.33 27.14 -0.70
N TYR A 46 10.06 27.33 -1.78
CA TYR A 46 9.93 26.52 -2.99
C TYR A 46 10.38 25.09 -2.71
N THR A 47 11.60 24.92 -2.19
CA THR A 47 12.19 23.62 -1.90
C THR A 47 11.38 22.87 -0.85
N PHE A 48 10.94 23.56 0.20
CA PHE A 48 10.04 23.00 1.21
C PHE A 48 8.74 22.50 0.59
N THR A 49 8.08 23.31 -0.27
CA THR A 49 6.81 22.93 -0.90
C THR A 49 7.00 21.76 -1.87
N GLU A 50 8.06 21.79 -2.67
CA GLU A 50 8.39 20.72 -3.61
C GLU A 50 8.62 19.39 -2.88
N ASP A 51 9.43 19.40 -1.84
CA ASP A 51 9.71 18.20 -1.04
C ASP A 51 8.44 17.70 -0.32
N HIS A 52 7.59 18.62 0.15
CA HIS A 52 6.32 18.25 0.77
C HIS A 52 5.41 17.51 -0.21
N ILE A 53 5.28 18.01 -1.45
CA ILE A 53 4.47 17.36 -2.49
C ILE A 53 5.07 16.01 -2.88
N LYS A 54 6.39 15.92 -3.03
CA LYS A 54 7.09 14.65 -3.31
C LYS A 54 6.84 13.60 -2.22
N ARG A 55 6.94 13.99 -0.94
CA ARG A 55 6.63 13.09 0.19
C ARG A 55 5.18 12.63 0.18
N ILE A 56 4.23 13.52 -0.12
CA ILE A 56 2.79 13.18 -0.21
C ILE A 56 2.56 12.19 -1.34
N LYS A 57 3.20 12.39 -2.50
CA LYS A 57 3.15 11.46 -3.63
C LYS A 57 3.65 10.07 -3.23
N ILE A 58 4.82 9.98 -2.58
CA ILE A 58 5.37 8.69 -2.11
C ILE A 58 4.41 8.01 -1.13
N CYS A 59 3.88 8.76 -0.15
CA CYS A 59 2.92 8.22 0.80
C CYS A 59 1.65 7.69 0.11
N ALA A 60 1.10 8.43 -0.87
CA ALA A 60 -0.06 7.98 -1.65
C ALA A 60 0.21 6.70 -2.44
N GLN A 61 1.40 6.56 -3.05
CA GLN A 61 1.80 5.30 -3.72
C GLN A 61 1.86 4.13 -2.75
N LEU A 62 2.45 4.32 -1.57
CA LEU A 62 2.53 3.27 -0.56
C LEU A 62 1.14 2.87 -0.05
N LEU A 63 0.21 3.81 0.07
CA LEU A 63 -1.17 3.51 0.48
C LEU A 63 -1.93 2.76 -0.61
N ASP A 64 -1.68 3.07 -1.88
CA ASP A 64 -2.18 2.29 -3.02
C ASP A 64 -1.64 0.84 -2.97
N ASP A 65 -0.34 0.66 -2.75
CA ASP A 65 0.28 -0.65 -2.56
C ASP A 65 -0.36 -1.42 -1.37
N LEU A 66 -0.67 -0.71 -0.28
CA LEU A 66 -1.32 -1.25 0.92
C LEU A 66 -2.82 -1.53 0.75
N SER A 67 -3.45 -1.05 -0.32
CA SER A 67 -4.83 -1.41 -0.66
C SER A 67 -4.94 -2.84 -1.22
N ASN A 68 -3.80 -3.48 -1.52
CA ASN A 68 -3.76 -4.84 -2.07
C ASN A 68 -4.48 -5.85 -1.15
N SER A 69 -5.47 -6.55 -1.72
CA SER A 69 -6.29 -7.56 -1.04
C SER A 69 -5.53 -8.82 -0.65
N ALA A 70 -4.29 -9.02 -1.12
CA ALA A 70 -3.38 -10.08 -0.67
C ALA A 70 -2.88 -9.87 0.76
N LEU A 71 -2.97 -8.64 1.30
CA LEU A 71 -2.56 -8.37 2.68
C LEU A 71 -3.49 -9.05 3.70
N ARG A 72 -2.88 -9.60 4.75
CA ARG A 72 -3.53 -10.37 5.83
C ARG A 72 -3.03 -9.86 7.18
N THR A 73 -3.69 -10.23 8.27
CA THR A 73 -3.40 -9.74 9.63
C THR A 73 -1.92 -9.82 10.01
N ARG A 74 -1.20 -10.87 9.58
CA ARG A 74 0.25 -11.03 9.80
C ARG A 74 1.08 -9.91 9.16
N HIS A 75 0.74 -9.50 7.93
CA HIS A 75 1.41 -8.43 7.20
C HIS A 75 1.12 -7.07 7.85
N TRP A 76 -0.13 -6.84 8.27
CA TRP A 76 -0.52 -5.62 8.99
C TRP A 76 0.23 -5.47 10.32
N LYS A 77 0.36 -6.55 11.09
CA LYS A 77 1.16 -6.53 12.34
C LYS A 77 2.62 -6.18 12.08
N GLN A 78 3.21 -6.69 11.00
CA GLN A 78 4.58 -6.34 10.61
C GLN A 78 4.70 -4.86 10.27
N LEU A 79 3.78 -4.32 9.47
CA LEU A 79 3.77 -2.90 9.08
C LEU A 79 3.63 -1.97 10.28
N ILE A 80 2.69 -2.26 11.20
CA ILE A 80 2.47 -1.47 12.43
C ILE A 80 3.74 -1.43 13.29
N ARG A 81 4.47 -2.55 13.38
CA ARG A 81 5.74 -2.63 14.11
C ARG A 81 6.85 -1.85 13.44
N LEU A 82 6.91 -1.84 12.11
CA LEU A 82 7.94 -1.13 11.34
C LEU A 82 7.77 0.38 11.46
N THR A 83 6.54 0.89 11.36
CA THR A 83 6.28 2.34 11.40
C THR A 83 6.23 2.92 12.82
N GLY A 84 6.85 2.25 13.79
CA GLY A 84 6.97 2.72 15.18
C GLY A 84 5.63 2.92 15.90
N GLY A 85 4.55 2.35 15.37
CA GLY A 85 3.21 2.53 15.90
C GLY A 85 3.09 1.87 17.27
N ASN A 86 2.44 2.58 18.20
CA ASN A 86 2.07 2.09 19.52
C ASN A 86 1.61 0.62 19.40
N THR A 87 2.28 -0.32 20.06
CA THR A 87 2.09 -1.78 19.94
C THR A 87 0.68 -2.30 20.27
N LEU A 88 -0.23 -1.38 20.55
CA LEU A 88 -1.66 -1.57 20.83
C LEU A 88 -2.57 -1.28 19.63
N MET A 89 -2.04 -0.77 18.50
CA MET A 89 -2.85 -0.52 17.31
C MET A 89 -3.12 -1.84 16.58
N ASP A 90 -4.40 -2.17 16.40
CA ASP A 90 -4.83 -3.31 15.60
C ASP A 90 -4.94 -2.95 14.10
N SER A 91 -5.14 -3.98 13.26
CA SER A 91 -5.26 -3.78 11.81
C SER A 91 -6.45 -2.92 11.43
N ASP A 92 -7.53 -2.95 12.21
CA ASP A 92 -8.77 -2.24 11.89
C ASP A 92 -8.64 -0.76 12.24
N THR A 93 -8.04 -0.42 13.38
CA THR A 93 -7.68 0.97 13.73
C THR A 93 -6.73 1.54 12.69
N PHE A 94 -5.73 0.78 12.25
CA PHE A 94 -4.79 1.22 11.21
C PHE A 94 -5.50 1.56 9.88
N ARG A 95 -6.47 0.73 9.48
CA ARG A 95 -7.30 0.94 8.28
C ARG A 95 -8.23 2.16 8.37
N GLN A 96 -8.56 2.60 9.58
CA GLN A 96 -9.42 3.75 9.82
C GLN A 96 -8.66 5.08 9.94
N LEU A 97 -7.32 5.05 9.93
CA LEU A 97 -6.51 6.25 10.04
C LEU A 97 -6.72 7.20 8.86
N THR A 98 -6.45 8.48 9.10
CA THR A 98 -6.41 9.48 8.03
C THR A 98 -5.05 9.47 7.34
N PHE A 99 -5.02 9.92 6.08
CA PHE A 99 -3.77 10.11 5.35
C PHE A 99 -2.77 10.97 6.13
N GLY A 100 -3.23 12.07 6.74
CA GLY A 100 -2.37 12.97 7.50
C GLY A 100 -1.73 12.30 8.72
N LYS A 101 -2.44 11.37 9.37
CA LYS A 101 -1.88 10.61 10.50
C LYS A 101 -0.81 9.63 10.02
N LEU A 102 -1.02 8.96 8.90
CA LEU A 102 -0.05 8.06 8.28
C LEU A 102 1.17 8.82 7.74
N PHE A 103 0.96 9.98 7.13
CA PHE A 103 2.02 10.88 6.68
C PHE A 103 2.93 11.34 7.84
N THR A 104 2.33 11.58 9.02
CA THR A 104 3.07 11.93 10.24
C THR A 104 3.86 10.76 10.82
N LEU A 105 3.45 9.51 10.55
CA LEU A 105 4.18 8.30 10.94
C LEU A 105 5.37 8.00 10.02
N SER A 106 5.74 8.94 9.14
CA SER A 106 6.92 8.82 8.28
C SER A 106 6.93 7.55 7.42
N PHE A 107 5.77 7.16 6.87
CA PHE A 107 5.65 6.01 5.96
C PHE A 107 6.63 6.09 4.79
N GLN A 108 6.88 7.30 4.29
CA GLN A 108 7.84 7.57 3.23
C GLN A 108 9.28 7.15 3.57
N ASP A 109 9.66 7.12 4.84
CA ASP A 109 11.01 6.75 5.27
C ASP A 109 11.19 5.21 5.29
N HIS A 110 10.08 4.46 5.41
CA HIS A 110 10.04 2.99 5.39
C HIS A 110 9.52 2.41 4.08
N ALA A 111 9.53 3.20 3.00
CA ALA A 111 8.89 2.88 1.73
C ALA A 111 9.32 1.52 1.15
N ASP A 112 10.62 1.20 1.24
CA ASP A 112 11.17 -0.05 0.71
C ASP A 112 10.73 -1.28 1.50
N GLU A 113 10.65 -1.16 2.84
CA GLU A 113 10.20 -2.23 3.72
C GLU A 113 8.70 -2.51 3.56
N ILE A 114 7.91 -1.45 3.38
CA ILE A 114 6.48 -1.54 3.10
C ILE A 114 6.26 -2.26 1.77
N ARG A 115 6.93 -1.82 0.70
CA ARG A 115 6.86 -2.47 -0.62
C ARG A 115 7.32 -3.93 -0.58
N ALA A 116 8.39 -4.23 0.16
CA ALA A 116 8.85 -5.61 0.35
C ALA A 116 7.80 -6.48 1.05
N THR A 117 7.08 -5.92 2.03
CA THR A 117 5.99 -6.60 2.73
C THR A 117 4.80 -6.87 1.83
N VAL A 118 4.38 -5.88 1.01
CA VAL A 118 3.31 -6.05 0.01
C VAL A 118 3.68 -7.13 -1.00
N LYS A 119 4.91 -7.09 -1.55
CA LYS A 119 5.40 -8.10 -2.49
C LYS A 119 5.45 -9.50 -1.90
N ARG A 120 5.79 -9.62 -0.61
CA ARG A 120 5.74 -10.90 0.11
C ARG A 120 4.31 -11.40 0.25
N ALA A 121 3.38 -10.52 0.62
CA ALA A 121 1.96 -10.86 0.74
C ALA A 121 1.38 -11.38 -0.58
N GLU A 122 1.73 -10.76 -1.71
CA GLU A 122 1.32 -11.21 -3.04
C GLU A 122 1.81 -12.63 -3.36
N LYS A 123 3.08 -12.92 -3.06
CA LYS A 123 3.65 -14.27 -3.26
C LYS A 123 2.98 -15.31 -2.36
N ASP A 124 2.77 -14.96 -1.10
CA ASP A 124 2.07 -15.85 -0.17
C ASP A 124 0.66 -16.16 -0.66
N PHE A 125 -0.07 -15.15 -1.14
CA PHE A 125 -1.42 -15.33 -1.67
C PHE A 125 -1.44 -16.26 -2.89
N GLN A 126 -0.50 -16.10 -3.82
CA GLN A 126 -0.36 -16.99 -4.97
C GLN A 126 -0.07 -18.44 -4.56
N LEU A 127 0.80 -18.62 -3.56
CA LEU A 127 1.11 -19.94 -3.01
C LEU A 127 -0.12 -20.55 -2.33
N GLU A 128 -0.80 -19.79 -1.48
CA GLU A 128 -2.03 -20.20 -0.79
C GLU A 128 -3.13 -20.61 -1.79
N SER A 129 -3.30 -19.85 -2.87
CA SER A 129 -4.25 -20.19 -3.96
C SER A 129 -3.87 -21.48 -4.67
N THR A 130 -2.58 -21.69 -4.94
CA THR A 130 -2.09 -22.91 -5.61
C THR A 130 -2.29 -24.14 -4.74
N LEU A 131 -1.99 -24.04 -3.45
CA LEU A 131 -2.22 -25.12 -2.48
C LEU A 131 -3.70 -25.47 -2.38
N LYS A 132 -4.59 -24.47 -2.36
CA LYS A 132 -6.04 -24.69 -2.34
C LYS A 132 -6.50 -25.43 -3.60
N THR A 133 -5.99 -25.07 -4.77
CA THR A 133 -6.29 -25.81 -6.01
C THR A 133 -5.83 -27.27 -5.93
N TYR A 134 -4.66 -27.55 -5.36
CA TYR A 134 -4.22 -28.94 -5.16
C TYR A 134 -5.12 -29.70 -4.20
N GLU A 135 -5.50 -29.08 -3.09
CA GLU A 135 -6.44 -29.66 -2.13
C GLU A 135 -7.77 -30.02 -2.81
N GLU A 136 -8.35 -29.10 -3.59
CA GLU A 136 -9.59 -29.33 -4.36
C GLU A 136 -9.45 -30.49 -5.36
N ILE A 137 -8.31 -30.59 -6.06
CA ILE A 137 -8.03 -31.68 -7.00
C ILE A 137 -7.95 -33.03 -6.26
N TRP A 138 -7.28 -33.09 -5.12
CA TRP A 138 -7.12 -34.35 -4.38
C TRP A 138 -8.43 -34.77 -3.69
N LEU A 139 -9.21 -33.83 -3.17
CA LEU A 139 -10.51 -34.11 -2.56
C LEU A 139 -11.57 -34.54 -3.59
N SER A 140 -11.50 -34.03 -4.83
CA SER A 140 -12.43 -34.39 -5.91
C SER A 140 -12.06 -35.70 -6.63
N LYS A 141 -10.85 -36.23 -6.43
CA LYS A 141 -10.42 -37.48 -7.05
C LYS A 141 -11.14 -38.67 -6.42
N THR A 142 -11.92 -39.36 -7.23
CA THR A 142 -12.47 -40.68 -6.92
C THR A 142 -11.75 -41.73 -7.74
N PHE A 143 -11.29 -42.80 -7.09
CA PHE A 143 -10.65 -43.92 -7.78
C PHE A 143 -11.71 -44.95 -8.13
N GLN A 144 -11.80 -45.27 -9.43
CA GLN A 144 -12.62 -46.40 -9.89
C GLN A 144 -11.82 -47.69 -9.72
N MET A 145 -12.29 -48.56 -8.84
CA MET A 145 -11.67 -49.88 -8.62
C MET A 145 -12.11 -50.84 -9.72
N VAL A 146 -11.16 -51.52 -10.36
CA VAL A 146 -11.42 -52.57 -11.34
C VAL A 146 -10.98 -53.92 -10.79
N PRO A 147 -11.74 -55.01 -11.00
CA PRO A 147 -11.37 -56.34 -10.52
C PRO A 147 -10.03 -56.80 -11.12
N TYR A 148 -9.11 -57.23 -10.27
CA TYR A 148 -7.83 -57.80 -10.72
C TYR A 148 -8.03 -59.23 -11.24
N GLN A 149 -7.69 -59.47 -12.51
CA GLN A 149 -7.71 -60.80 -13.12
C GLN A 149 -6.32 -61.45 -12.95
N ILE A 150 -6.26 -62.53 -12.18
CA ILE A 150 -5.06 -63.36 -12.05
C ILE A 150 -4.89 -64.10 -13.37
N LYS A 151 -3.80 -63.84 -14.09
CA LYS A 151 -3.47 -64.57 -15.32
C LYS A 151 -3.13 -66.01 -14.95
N GLN A 152 -3.92 -66.96 -15.47
CA GLN A 152 -3.62 -68.40 -15.47
C GLN A 152 -2.58 -68.72 -16.55
#